data_AF-A0AA35XT86-F1
#
_entry.id   AF-A0AA35XT86-F1
#
_cell.length_a   1.000
_cell.length_b   1.000
_cell.length_c   1.000
_cell.angle_alpha   90.00
_cell.angle_beta   90.00
_cell.angle_gamma   90.00
#
_symmetry.space_group_name_H-M   'P 1'
#
loop_
_entity.id
_entity.type
_entity.pdbx_description
1 polymer ?
#
loop_
_entity_poly.entity_id
_entity_poly.type
_entity_poly.pdbx_seq_one_letter_code
_entity_poly.pdbx_strand_id
1 'polypeptide(L)'
;MLLQNIKLHKIEIELEDFGLNARLTNTRLNEYHSSAKKLQNLVLAIIPANGQRLTTPIMQFVYNGGTLTLTSQPSTPKPVALIASMLLFPDLLVKEFAISSEHHP
;
A
#
# COMPACT_ATOMS: atom_id res chain seq x y z
N MET A 1 5.21 -19.09 -20.72
CA MET A 1 6.53 -19.35 -20.10
C MET A 1 7.31 -18.08 -19.75
N LEU A 2 7.16 -16.94 -20.46
CA LEU A 2 7.98 -15.74 -20.24
C LEU A 2 8.04 -15.22 -18.79
N LEU A 3 6.89 -15.19 -18.08
CA LEU A 3 6.78 -14.66 -16.71
C LEU A 3 7.50 -15.50 -15.65
N GLN A 4 7.83 -16.77 -15.93
CA GLN A 4 8.59 -17.61 -14.99
C GLN A 4 10.08 -17.22 -14.96
N ASN A 5 10.59 -16.65 -16.04
CA ASN A 5 11.98 -16.22 -16.17
C ASN A 5 12.20 -14.78 -15.69
N ILE A 6 11.13 -14.01 -15.52
CA ILE A 6 11.19 -12.65 -14.97
C ILE A 6 11.07 -12.75 -13.46
N LYS A 7 12.11 -12.27 -12.76
CA LYS A 7 12.16 -12.26 -11.31
C LYS A 7 12.10 -10.83 -10.80
N LEU A 8 11.28 -10.62 -9.78
CA LEU A 8 11.23 -9.39 -9.03
C LEU A 8 12.39 -9.33 -8.04
N HIS A 9 13.21 -8.29 -8.15
CA HIS A 9 14.28 -7.99 -7.20
C HIS A 9 13.85 -6.88 -6.22
N LYS A 10 13.36 -5.76 -6.77
CA LYS A 10 12.85 -4.63 -6.00
C LYS A 10 11.74 -3.91 -6.77
N ILE A 11 10.73 -3.43 -6.05
CA ILE A 11 9.82 -2.37 -6.46
C ILE A 11 9.91 -1.27 -5.41
N GLU A 12 9.89 -0.03 -5.87
CA GLU A 12 9.67 1.15 -5.05
C GLU A 12 8.66 2.03 -5.79
N ILE A 13 7.59 2.40 -5.11
CA ILE A 13 6.57 3.31 -5.61
C ILE A 13 6.45 4.43 -4.60
N GLU A 14 6.56 5.66 -5.06
CA GLU A 14 6.39 6.85 -4.25
C GLU A 14 5.11 7.58 -4.68
N LEU A 15 4.30 7.98 -3.70
CA LEU A 15 3.09 8.76 -3.89
C LEU A 15 3.19 10.03 -3.04
N GLU A 16 3.11 11.19 -3.68
CA GLU A 16 3.17 12.50 -3.02
C GLU A 16 1.80 13.19 -3.08
N ASP A 17 1.34 13.72 -1.94
CA ASP A 17 0.17 14.59 -1.88
C ASP A 17 0.58 16.05 -2.10
N PHE A 18 0.19 16.63 -3.23
CA PHE A 18 0.42 18.05 -3.56
C PHE A 18 -0.53 19.03 -2.83
N GLY A 19 -1.01 18.64 -1.64
CA GLY A 19 -1.81 19.48 -0.76
C GLY A 19 -3.30 19.42 -1.04
N LEU A 20 -3.85 18.27 -1.44
CA LEU A 20 -5.30 18.05 -1.37
C LEU A 20 -5.78 18.29 0.07
N ASN A 21 -5.08 17.75 1.07
CA ASN A 21 -5.42 17.97 2.48
C ASN A 21 -5.26 19.42 2.94
N ALA A 22 -4.24 20.13 2.47
CA ALA A 22 -3.99 21.54 2.83
C ALA A 22 -4.99 22.53 2.21
N ARG A 23 -5.72 22.14 1.15
CA ARG A 23 -6.59 23.02 0.35
C ARG A 23 -8.08 22.84 0.63
N LEU A 24 -8.46 21.91 1.52
CA LEU A 24 -9.86 21.64 1.84
C LEU A 24 -10.36 22.60 2.92
N THR A 25 -11.49 23.27 2.66
CA THR A 25 -12.22 24.05 3.67
C THR A 25 -12.87 23.12 4.70
N ASN A 26 -13.16 23.61 5.92
CA ASN A 26 -13.67 22.79 7.06
C ASN A 26 -14.84 21.84 6.71
N THR A 27 -15.78 22.25 5.85
CA THR A 27 -16.90 21.39 5.42
C THR A 27 -16.45 20.25 4.50
N ARG A 28 -15.55 20.52 3.55
CA ARG A 28 -14.98 19.51 2.65
C ARG A 28 -13.99 18.59 3.36
N LEU A 29 -13.35 19.07 4.42
CA LEU A 29 -12.47 18.28 5.28
C LEU A 29 -13.23 17.14 5.96
N ASN A 30 -14.44 17.40 6.45
CA ASN A 30 -15.28 16.38 7.09
C ASN A 30 -15.77 15.31 6.09
N GLU A 31 -16.14 15.71 4.87
CA GLU A 31 -16.51 14.79 3.79
C GLU A 31 -15.32 13.95 3.34
N TYR A 32 -14.14 14.58 3.26
CA TYR A 32 -12.89 13.91 2.95
C TYR A 32 -12.53 12.88 4.03
N HIS A 33 -12.53 13.27 5.31
CA HIS A 33 -12.28 12.35 6.43
C HIS A 33 -13.29 11.19 6.47
N SER A 34 -14.57 11.45 6.18
CA SER A 34 -15.59 10.42 6.09
C SER A 34 -15.30 9.43 4.94
N SER A 35 -14.86 9.95 3.79
CA SER A 35 -14.48 9.13 2.62
C SER A 35 -13.19 8.35 2.87
N ALA A 36 -12.19 8.96 3.48
CA ALA A 36 -10.95 8.33 3.94
C ALA A 36 -11.24 7.19 4.92
N LYS A 37 -12.16 7.39 5.86
CA LYS A 37 -12.59 6.36 6.81
C LYS A 37 -13.36 5.21 6.14
N LYS A 38 -14.16 5.49 5.10
CA LYS A 38 -14.79 4.43 4.29
C LYS A 38 -13.75 3.63 3.52
N LEU A 39 -12.79 4.32 2.89
CA LEU A 39 -11.66 3.67 2.21
C LEU A 39 -10.86 2.82 3.20
N GLN A 40 -10.57 3.35 4.39
CA GLN A 40 -9.92 2.62 5.48
C GLN A 40 -10.64 1.32 5.80
N ASN A 41 -11.95 1.36 6.01
CA ASN A 41 -12.73 0.19 6.36
C ASN A 41 -12.76 -0.85 5.24
N LEU A 42 -12.84 -0.41 3.98
CA LEU A 42 -12.74 -1.28 2.81
C LEU A 42 -11.35 -1.92 2.72
N VAL A 43 -10.31 -1.13 2.89
CA VAL A 43 -8.90 -1.55 2.87
C VAL A 43 -8.63 -2.55 3.99
N LEU A 44 -9.09 -2.28 5.23
CA LEU A 44 -8.96 -3.20 6.36
C LEU A 44 -9.72 -4.52 6.15
N ALA A 45 -10.82 -4.51 5.40
CA ALA A 45 -11.59 -5.73 5.11
C ALA A 45 -10.91 -6.66 4.10
N ILE A 46 -10.03 -6.12 3.25
CA ILE A 46 -9.34 -6.88 2.20
C ILE A 46 -7.85 -7.07 2.47
N ILE A 47 -7.28 -6.32 3.43
CA ILE A 47 -5.87 -6.42 3.76
C ILE A 47 -5.60 -7.67 4.60
N PRO A 48 -4.48 -8.37 4.31
CA PRO A 48 -4.01 -9.51 5.09
C PRO A 48 -3.84 -9.21 6.60
N ALA A 49 -3.93 -10.21 7.46
CA ALA A 49 -3.75 -10.07 8.91
C ALA A 49 -2.37 -9.49 9.28
N ASN A 50 -1.31 -9.84 8.52
CA ASN A 50 0.02 -9.22 8.65
C ASN A 50 0.15 -7.86 7.93
N GLY A 51 -0.92 -7.35 7.35
CA GLY A 51 -0.95 -6.11 6.60
C GLY A 51 -1.08 -4.85 7.46
N GLN A 52 -1.02 -4.92 8.80
CA GLN A 52 -0.94 -3.72 9.65
C GLN A 52 0.27 -2.82 9.30
N ARG A 53 1.38 -3.45 8.87
CA ARG A 53 2.58 -2.76 8.38
C ARG A 53 2.35 -2.00 7.06
N LEU A 54 1.29 -2.36 6.33
CA LEU A 54 0.86 -1.70 5.08
C LEU A 54 -0.23 -0.67 5.36
N THR A 55 -1.22 -1.02 6.19
CA THR A 55 -2.38 -0.15 6.43
C THR A 55 -2.02 1.12 7.16
N THR A 56 -1.18 1.04 8.19
CA THR A 56 -0.93 2.20 9.07
C THR A 56 -0.32 3.37 8.29
N PRO A 57 0.75 3.17 7.50
CA PRO A 57 1.34 4.27 6.73
C PRO A 57 0.42 4.78 5.62
N ILE A 58 -0.30 3.88 4.92
CA ILE A 58 -1.33 4.28 3.94
C ILE A 58 -2.37 5.19 4.60
N MET A 59 -2.81 4.86 5.81
CA MET A 59 -3.79 5.67 6.52
C MET A 59 -3.23 7.01 6.95
N GLN A 60 -2.00 7.06 7.43
CA GLN A 60 -1.35 8.33 7.79
C GLN A 60 -1.20 9.23 6.58
N PHE A 61 -0.84 8.68 5.42
CA PHE A 61 -0.82 9.42 4.14
C PHE A 61 -2.20 9.95 3.75
N VAL A 62 -3.25 9.13 3.81
CA VAL A 62 -4.60 9.57 3.46
C VAL A 62 -5.07 10.70 4.40
N TYR A 63 -4.83 10.61 5.70
CA TYR A 63 -5.29 11.64 6.65
C TYR A 63 -4.43 12.89 6.67
N ASN A 64 -3.11 12.75 6.54
CA ASN A 64 -2.18 13.84 6.81
C ASN A 64 -1.52 14.41 5.54
N GLY A 65 -1.67 13.76 4.38
CA GLY A 65 -0.92 14.09 3.17
C GLY A 65 0.54 13.65 3.29
N GLY A 66 1.47 14.39 2.69
CA GLY A 66 2.90 14.06 2.67
C GLY A 66 3.24 13.05 1.58
N THR A 67 4.20 12.16 1.87
CA THR A 67 4.69 11.14 0.94
C THR A 67 4.47 9.73 1.50
N LEU A 68 3.97 8.83 0.66
CA LEU A 68 3.86 7.40 0.94
C LEU A 68 4.81 6.63 0.02
N THR A 69 5.71 5.86 0.62
CA THR A 69 6.60 4.97 -0.11
C THR A 69 6.15 3.54 0.11
N LEU A 70 5.94 2.80 -0.98
CA LEU A 70 5.64 1.37 -1.01
C LEU A 70 6.86 0.64 -1.55
N THR A 71 7.38 -0.32 -0.79
CA THR A 71 8.54 -1.12 -1.20
C THR A 71 8.19 -2.59 -1.23
N SER A 72 8.76 -3.32 -2.19
CA SER A 72 8.80 -4.77 -2.21
C SER A 72 10.21 -5.19 -2.54
N GLN A 73 10.87 -5.85 -1.59
CA GLN A 73 12.25 -6.31 -1.78
C GLN A 73 12.42 -7.69 -1.11
N PRO A 74 12.04 -8.77 -1.80
CA PRO A 74 12.22 -10.11 -1.25
C PRO A 74 13.71 -10.39 -1.03
N SER A 75 14.02 -11.21 -0.01
CA SER A 75 15.41 -11.58 0.34
C SER A 75 16.16 -12.29 -0.79
N THR A 76 15.42 -12.92 -1.71
CA THR A 76 15.94 -13.48 -2.96
C THR A 76 14.97 -13.15 -4.09
N PRO A 77 15.45 -12.95 -5.34
CA PRO A 77 14.57 -12.59 -6.45
C PRO A 77 13.47 -13.63 -6.68
N LYS A 78 12.20 -13.18 -6.69
CA LYS A 78 11.03 -14.07 -6.80
C LYS A 78 10.40 -14.01 -8.19
N PRO A 79 10.03 -15.12 -8.82
CA PRO A 79 9.32 -15.09 -10.11
C PRO A 79 8.04 -14.25 -10.03
N VAL A 80 7.83 -13.35 -11.00
CA VAL A 80 6.62 -12.51 -11.07
C VAL A 80 5.36 -13.36 -11.23
N ALA A 81 5.48 -14.53 -11.86
CA ALA A 81 4.38 -15.50 -11.97
C ALA A 81 3.82 -15.95 -10.60
N LEU A 82 4.60 -15.90 -9.51
CA LEU A 82 4.11 -16.24 -8.17
C LEU A 82 3.08 -15.23 -7.66
N ILE A 83 3.15 -13.96 -8.09
CA ILE A 83 2.19 -12.93 -7.67
C ILE A 83 0.77 -13.38 -7.98
N ALA A 84 0.51 -13.83 -9.22
CA ALA A 84 -0.81 -14.28 -9.64
C ALA A 84 -1.33 -15.46 -8.79
N SER A 85 -0.47 -16.42 -8.47
CA SER A 85 -0.83 -17.57 -7.62
C SER A 85 -1.12 -17.19 -6.16
N MET A 86 -0.55 -16.09 -5.69
CA MET A 86 -0.66 -15.63 -4.30
C MET A 86 -1.72 -14.52 -4.13
N LEU A 87 -2.41 -14.09 -5.19
CA LEU A 87 -3.52 -13.11 -5.06
C LEU A 87 -4.67 -13.62 -4.18
N LEU A 88 -4.88 -14.93 -4.13
CA LEU A 88 -5.85 -15.57 -3.23
C LEU A 88 -5.32 -15.76 -1.80
N PHE A 89 -4.03 -15.50 -1.57
CA PHE A 89 -3.32 -15.68 -0.30
C PHE A 89 -2.53 -14.41 0.04
N PRO A 90 -3.22 -13.30 0.33
CA PRO A 90 -2.58 -11.99 0.47
C PRO A 90 -1.53 -11.94 1.60
N ASP A 91 -1.71 -12.71 2.67
CA ASP A 91 -0.75 -12.80 3.78
C ASP A 91 0.60 -13.36 3.29
N LEU A 92 0.54 -14.40 2.46
CA LEU A 92 1.69 -15.06 1.87
C LEU A 92 2.37 -14.16 0.83
N LEU A 93 1.58 -13.44 0.01
CA LEU A 93 2.10 -12.47 -0.94
C LEU A 93 2.96 -11.41 -0.24
N VAL A 94 2.41 -10.77 0.80
CA VAL A 94 3.11 -9.72 1.55
C VAL A 94 4.40 -10.24 2.18
N LYS A 95 4.37 -11.46 2.73
CA LYS A 95 5.53 -12.09 3.34
C LYS A 95 6.60 -12.47 2.31
N GLU A 96 6.24 -13.18 1.26
CA GLU A 96 7.18 -13.72 0.26
C GLU A 96 7.84 -12.61 -0.57
N PHE A 97 7.09 -11.54 -0.87
CA PHE A 97 7.57 -10.39 -1.61
C PHE A 97 8.09 -9.27 -0.71
N ALA A 98 8.11 -9.49 0.62
CA ALA A 98 8.54 -8.53 1.63
C ALA A 98 8.00 -7.13 1.37
N ILE A 99 6.67 -7.04 1.21
CA ILE A 99 5.98 -5.79 0.91
C ILE A 99 5.88 -4.97 2.18
N SER A 100 6.26 -3.70 2.12
CA SER A 100 6.14 -2.75 3.22
C SER A 100 5.75 -1.36 2.71
N SER A 101 5.33 -0.51 3.65
CA SER A 101 5.04 0.89 3.37
C SER A 101 5.62 1.78 4.46
N GLU A 102 5.95 3.02 4.10
CA GLU A 102 6.42 4.05 5.02
C GLU A 102 5.76 5.38 4.66
N HIS A 103 5.37 6.14 5.68
CA HIS A 103 4.74 7.45 5.52
C HIS A 103 5.68 8.52 6.07
N HIS A 104 5.88 9.55 5.27
CA HIS A 104 6.63 10.75 5.61
C HIS A 104 5.66 11.94 5.57
N PRO A 105 5.37 12.60 6.70
CA PRO A 105 4.45 13.73 6.76
C PRO A 105 4.95 14.97 6.01
#